data_AF-A0A3D0J2F2-F1
#
_entry.id   AF-A0A3D0J2F2-F1
#
_cell.length_a   1.000
_cell.length_b   1.000
_cell.length_c   1.000
_cell.angle_alpha   90.00
_cell.angle_beta   90.00
_cell.angle_gamma   90.00
#
_symmetry.space_group_name_H-M   'P 1'
#
loop_
_entity.id
_entity.type
_entity.pdbx_description
1 polymer ?
#
loop_
_entity_poly.entity_id
_entity_poly.type
_entity_poly.pdbx_seq_one_letter_code
_entity_poly.pdbx_strand_id
1 'polypeptide(L)'
;EREGKGQVLNGTFDRVVVARDGKGKAVAAEVVDFKTDQLKGEKEKMDRAEYYRPQLEAYAEAVSKLTGLTKDNVTTRIAWVWGGP
;
A
#
# COMPACT_ATOMS: atom_id res chain seq x y z
N GLU A 1 -19.75 22.45 -20.77
CA GLU A 1 -19.84 20.97 -20.78
C GLU A 1 -19.09 20.47 -19.55
N ARG A 2 -19.72 19.64 -18.70
CA ARG A 2 -19.23 19.39 -17.34
C ARG A 2 -17.90 18.63 -17.31
N GLU A 3 -16.99 19.15 -16.47
CA GLU A 3 -15.66 18.67 -16.12
C GLU A 3 -15.59 17.16 -15.89
N GLY A 4 -14.46 16.57 -16.29
CA GLY A 4 -14.17 15.14 -16.22
C GLY A 4 -14.44 14.58 -14.83
N LYS A 5 -15.25 13.52 -14.77
CA LYS A 5 -15.60 12.81 -13.54
C LYS A 5 -14.34 12.19 -12.93
N GLY A 6 -13.67 12.92 -12.03
CA GLY A 6 -12.71 12.33 -11.11
C GLY A 6 -13.43 11.23 -10.33
N GLN A 7 -12.94 10.00 -10.40
CA GLN A 7 -13.49 8.91 -9.59
C GLN A 7 -12.95 9.07 -8.17
N VAL A 8 -13.85 9.08 -7.19
CA VAL A 8 -13.47 9.08 -5.78
C VAL A 8 -13.11 7.66 -5.38
N LEU A 9 -11.83 7.43 -5.12
CA LEU A 9 -11.36 6.19 -4.49
C LEU A 9 -11.47 6.37 -2.96
N ASN A 10 -12.25 5.51 -2.31
CA ASN A 10 -12.38 5.46 -0.85
C ASN A 10 -11.83 4.12 -0.34
N GLY A 11 -11.04 4.15 0.73
CA GLY A 11 -10.42 2.99 1.35
C GLY A 11 -9.75 3.36 2.67
N THR A 12 -9.17 2.38 3.35
CA THR A 12 -8.46 2.57 4.62
C THR A 12 -7.14 1.80 4.56
N PHE A 13 -6.04 2.46 4.88
CA PHE A 13 -4.76 1.79 5.08
C PHE A 13 -4.74 1.12 6.45
N ASP A 14 -4.24 -0.10 6.55
CA ASP A 14 -4.00 -0.70 7.87
C ASP A 14 -2.85 0.02 8.60
N ARG A 15 -1.74 0.26 7.88
CA ARG A 15 -0.58 0.98 8.40
C ARG A 15 0.19 1.71 7.29
N VAL A 16 0.55 2.96 7.58
CA VAL A 16 1.51 3.73 6.79
C VAL A 16 2.62 4.23 7.72
N VAL A 17 3.87 3.94 7.37
CA VAL A 17 5.05 4.47 8.05
C VAL A 17 5.67 5.53 7.16
N VAL A 18 5.88 6.75 7.67
CA VAL A 18 6.48 7.85 6.91
C VAL A 18 7.82 8.23 7.55
N ALA A 19 8.90 8.03 6.82
CA ALA A 19 10.22 8.51 7.22
C ALA A 19 10.33 10.00 6.90
N ARG A 20 10.84 10.77 7.87
CA ARG A 20 11.06 12.21 7.74
C ARG A 20 12.52 12.55 7.97
N ASP A 21 13.01 13.56 7.25
CA ASP A 21 14.33 14.13 7.50
C ASP A 21 14.37 14.98 8.78
N GLY A 22 15.54 15.49 9.15
CA GLY A 22 15.72 16.34 10.32
C GLY A 22 14.96 17.68 10.27
N LYS A 23 14.35 18.04 9.13
CA LYS A 23 13.50 19.22 8.95
C LYS A 23 12.01 18.86 8.94
N GLY A 24 11.66 17.58 9.14
CA GLY A 24 10.30 17.09 9.14
C GLY A 24 9.71 16.82 7.74
N LYS A 25 10.49 16.96 6.66
CA LYS A 25 10.03 16.65 5.30
C LYS A 25 9.97 15.15 5.11
N ALA A 26 8.88 14.63 4.54
CA ALA A 26 8.79 13.22 4.17
C ALA A 26 9.83 12.88 3.10
N VAL A 27 10.54 11.78 3.28
CA VAL A 27 11.58 11.30 2.34
C VAL A 27 11.33 9.88 1.83
N ALA A 28 10.54 9.08 2.56
CA ALA A 28 10.08 7.78 2.13
C ALA A 28 8.79 7.41 2.87
N ALA A 29 8.00 6.51 2.28
CA ALA A 29 6.87 5.91 2.95
C ALA A 29 6.77 4.41 2.66
N GLU A 30 6.19 3.69 3.60
CA GLU A 30 5.91 2.27 3.49
C GLU A 30 4.46 1.99 3.91
N VAL A 31 3.71 1.33 3.04
CA VAL A 31 2.37 0.82 3.33
C VAL A 31 2.49 -0.65 3.69
N VAL A 32 1.97 -1.02 4.86
CA VAL A 32 1.88 -2.41 5.30
C VAL A 32 0.40 -2.78 5.38
N ASP A 33 0.03 -3.76 4.59
CA ASP A 33 -1.32 -4.31 4.53
C ASP A 33 -1.31 -5.71 5.18
N PHE A 34 -2.13 -5.91 6.21
CA PHE A 34 -2.15 -7.15 6.98
C PHE A 34 -3.23 -8.07 6.44
N LYS A 35 -2.83 -9.29 6.07
CA LYS A 35 -3.74 -10.28 5.50
C LYS A 35 -3.74 -11.56 6.32
N THR A 36 -4.95 -12.03 6.63
CA THR A 36 -5.20 -13.22 7.45
C THR A 36 -5.39 -14.49 6.63
N ASP A 37 -5.15 -14.43 5.32
CA ASP A 37 -5.25 -15.56 4.39
C ASP A 37 -4.42 -16.75 4.88
N GLN A 38 -5.01 -17.95 4.80
CA GLN A 38 -4.34 -19.20 5.18
C GLN A 38 -3.66 -19.82 3.95
N LEU A 39 -2.46 -19.33 3.63
CA LEU A 39 -1.74 -19.70 2.42
C LEU A 39 -0.72 -20.81 2.69
N LYS A 40 -0.65 -21.80 1.79
CA LYS A 40 0.26 -22.96 1.88
C LYS A 40 1.48 -22.76 0.99
N GLY A 41 2.54 -22.27 1.61
CA GLY A 41 3.85 -22.11 0.97
C GLY A 41 3.96 -20.89 0.05
N GLU A 42 5.13 -20.74 -0.57
CA GLU A 42 5.50 -19.50 -1.27
C GLU A 42 4.73 -19.25 -2.56
N LYS A 43 4.39 -20.32 -3.31
CA LYS A 43 3.64 -20.16 -4.57
C LYS A 43 2.28 -19.49 -4.34
N GLU A 44 1.53 -19.97 -3.34
CA GLU A 44 0.20 -19.42 -3.03
C GLU A 44 0.30 -17.98 -2.51
N LYS A 45 1.37 -17.65 -1.76
CA LYS A 45 1.67 -16.27 -1.35
C LYS A 45 1.94 -15.36 -2.53
N MET A 46 2.70 -15.81 -3.52
CA MET A 46 2.98 -15.02 -4.72
C MET A 46 1.73 -14.80 -5.56
N ASP A 47 0.93 -15.86 -5.80
CA ASP A 47 -0.33 -15.76 -6.55
C ASP A 47 -1.31 -14.82 -5.84
N ARG A 48 -1.39 -14.90 -4.50
CA ARG A 48 -2.24 -14.00 -3.70
C ARG A 48 -1.72 -12.57 -3.65
N ALA A 49 -0.40 -12.37 -3.62
CA ALA A 49 0.19 -11.03 -3.70
C ALA A 49 -0.14 -10.35 -5.04
N GLU A 50 -0.14 -11.09 -6.14
CA GLU A 50 -0.54 -10.59 -7.45
C GLU A 50 -2.02 -10.17 -7.47
N TYR A 51 -2.90 -10.96 -6.83
CA TYR A 51 -4.31 -10.61 -6.67
C TYR A 51 -4.51 -9.27 -5.95
N TYR A 52 -3.70 -8.96 -4.94
CA TYR A 52 -3.78 -7.68 -4.21
C TYR A 52 -3.03 -6.52 -4.86
N ARG A 53 -2.24 -6.76 -5.92
CA ARG A 53 -1.42 -5.72 -6.58
C ARG A 53 -2.21 -4.45 -6.94
N PRO A 54 -3.40 -4.50 -7.56
CA PRO A 54 -4.12 -3.28 -7.93
C PRO A 54 -4.51 -2.42 -6.72
N GLN A 55 -4.86 -3.05 -5.58
CA GLN A 55 -5.17 -2.34 -4.35
C GLN A 55 -3.92 -1.68 -3.77
N LEU A 56 -2.79 -2.39 -3.76
CA LEU A 56 -1.52 -1.83 -3.27
C LEU A 56 -1.03 -0.67 -4.15
N GLU A 57 -1.20 -0.74 -5.46
CA GLU A 57 -0.89 0.36 -6.38
C GLU A 57 -1.76 1.60 -6.10
N ALA A 58 -3.04 1.39 -5.84
CA ALA A 58 -3.96 2.46 -5.46
C ALA A 58 -3.54 3.10 -4.12
N TYR A 59 -3.08 2.29 -3.15
CA TYR A 59 -2.54 2.78 -1.89
C TYR A 59 -1.23 3.54 -2.06
N ALA A 60 -0.31 3.05 -2.88
CA ALA A 60 0.94 3.76 -3.18
C ALA A 60 0.67 5.13 -3.81
N GLU A 61 -0.30 5.21 -4.72
CA GLU A 61 -0.73 6.46 -5.32
C GLU A 61 -1.36 7.42 -4.32
N ALA A 62 -2.25 6.93 -3.46
CA ALA A 62 -2.87 7.75 -2.42
C ALA A 62 -1.82 8.28 -1.43
N VAL A 63 -0.89 7.45 -0.97
CA VAL A 63 0.20 7.87 -0.07
C VAL A 63 1.11 8.89 -0.75
N SER A 64 1.52 8.65 -1.99
CA SER A 64 2.31 9.59 -2.78
C SER A 64 1.66 10.99 -2.82
N LYS A 65 0.35 11.06 -3.08
CA LYS A 65 -0.41 12.32 -3.07
C LYS A 65 -0.51 12.96 -1.69
N LEU A 66 -0.74 12.16 -0.64
CA LEU A 66 -0.89 12.65 0.74
C LEU A 66 0.43 13.15 1.35
N THR A 67 1.56 12.56 0.98
CA THR A 67 2.88 12.91 1.52
C THR A 67 3.71 13.81 0.61
N GLY A 68 3.30 14.00 -0.65
CA GLY A 68 4.08 14.70 -1.67
C GLY A 68 5.33 13.94 -2.13
N LEU A 69 5.38 12.62 -1.92
CA LEU A 69 6.48 11.76 -2.37
C LEU A 69 6.22 11.30 -3.81
N THR A 70 7.28 11.03 -4.58
CA THR A 70 7.14 10.29 -5.84
C THR A 70 6.80 8.82 -5.54
N LYS A 71 6.20 8.11 -6.50
CA LYS A 71 5.87 6.68 -6.33
C LYS A 71 7.11 5.84 -6.02
N ASP A 72 8.27 6.19 -6.55
CA ASP A 72 9.55 5.49 -6.30
C ASP A 72 10.00 5.56 -4.82
N ASN A 73 9.53 6.56 -4.08
CA ASN A 73 9.79 6.71 -2.65
C ASN A 73 8.70 6.09 -1.76
N VAL A 74 7.73 5.39 -2.36
CA VAL A 74 6.65 4.69 -1.65
C VAL A 74 6.75 3.20 -1.92
N THR A 75 6.92 2.42 -0.86
CA THR A 75 6.91 0.95 -0.95
C THR A 75 5.62 0.38 -0.38
N THR A 76 5.19 -0.77 -0.89
CA THR A 76 4.04 -1.49 -0.37
C THR A 76 4.43 -2.92 -0.04
N ARG A 77 3.89 -3.45 1.05
CA ARG A 77 4.12 -4.83 1.49
C ARG A 77 2.84 -5.44 2.02
N ILE A 78 2.73 -6.74 1.83
CA ILE A 78 1.74 -7.56 2.52
C ILE A 78 2.41 -8.27 3.68
N ALA A 79 1.82 -8.17 4.85
CA ALA A 79 2.16 -8.96 6.02
C ALA A 79 1.13 -10.08 6.19
N TRP A 80 1.51 -11.31 5.83
CA TRP A 80 0.71 -12.50 6.10
C TRP A 80 0.80 -12.83 7.60
N VAL A 81 -0.29 -12.65 8.34
CA VAL A 81 -0.30 -12.82 9.81
C VAL A 81 -0.82 -14.18 10.27
N TRP A 82 -1.29 -15.00 9.35
CA TRP A 82 -1.65 -16.37 9.66
C TRP A 82 -0.41 -17.27 9.70
N GLY A 83 0.02 -17.65 10.91
CA GLY A 83 1.11 -18.60 11.15
C GLY A 83 0.68 -20.07 11.26
N GLY A 84 -0.63 -20.35 11.22
CA GLY A 84 -1.21 -21.64 11.61
C GLY A 84 -1.27 -21.85 13.14
N PRO A 85 -2.05 -22.83 13.63
CA PRO A 85 -1.88 -23.39 14.97
C PRO A 85 -0.59 -24.21 15.11
#